data_AF-A0A4S1DTV8-F1
#
_entry.id   AF-A0A4S1DTV8-F1
#
_cell.length_a   1.000
_cell.length_b   1.000
_cell.length_c   1.000
_cell.angle_alpha   90.00
_cell.angle_beta   90.00
_cell.angle_gamma   90.00
#
_symmetry.space_group_name_H-M   'P 1'
#
loop_
_entity.id
_entity.type
_entity.pdbx_description
1 polymer ?
#
loop_
_entity_poly.entity_id
_entity_poly.type
_entity_poly.pdbx_seq_one_letter_code
_entity_poly.pdbx_strand_id
1 'polypeptide(L)'
;MKKTIQTILLFFITLLVYSQSKYPLSISIKKGSNWDLKVDTIAKSLFDHSKVHKFNFPKINQDSILKSKAITYPESITMSDFCYILKGIDKNIELCKRRLSDDRQWTDFEFCFTENNYLIFKEIGYESWNYIVYNPQTRLYSFTSGIPIFIDKDLFYSYGNRYIEGMFELVDIKNNKSYRIDTFNWELKNLYKINTTFHLELVSNDSYHEHKYLSISYEL
;
A
#
# COMPACT_ATOMS: atom_id res chain seq x y z
N MET A 1 -18.28 39.22 -41.67
CA MET A 1 -19.10 38.06 -41.25
C MET A 1 -18.37 36.71 -41.30
N LYS A 2 -17.73 36.32 -42.41
CA LYS A 2 -17.05 34.99 -42.49
C LYS A 2 -15.92 34.77 -41.47
N LYS A 3 -15.10 35.79 -41.19
CA LYS A 3 -14.00 35.70 -40.20
C LYS A 3 -14.49 35.47 -38.77
N THR A 4 -15.59 36.13 -38.37
CA THR A 4 -16.16 36.03 -37.01
C THR A 4 -16.71 34.64 -36.73
N ILE A 5 -17.35 34.00 -37.72
CA ILE A 5 -17.87 32.64 -37.60
C ILE A 5 -16.72 31.62 -37.47
N GLN A 6 -15.63 31.78 -38.24
CA GLN A 6 -14.46 30.91 -38.12
C GLN A 6 -13.78 31.01 -36.75
N THR A 7 -13.69 32.20 -36.17
CA THR A 7 -13.10 32.39 -34.83
C THR A 7 -13.96 31.74 -33.73
N ILE A 8 -15.29 31.85 -33.82
CA ILE A 8 -16.22 31.19 -32.88
C ILE A 8 -16.11 29.67 -32.98
N LEU A 9 -15.98 29.14 -34.21
CA LEU A 9 -15.85 27.70 -34.43
C LEU A 9 -14.54 27.14 -33.85
N LEU A 10 -13.43 27.86 -34.00
CA LEU A 10 -12.14 27.46 -33.42
C LEU A 10 -12.19 27.45 -31.89
N PHE A 11 -12.87 28.42 -31.28
CA PHE A 11 -13.03 28.52 -29.83
C PHE A 11 -13.89 27.37 -29.26
N PHE A 12 -14.91 26.93 -29.99
CA PHE A 12 -15.75 25.79 -29.58
C PHE A 12 -15.01 24.45 -29.69
N ILE A 13 -14.19 24.26 -30.72
CA ILE A 13 -13.39 23.03 -30.88
C ILE A 13 -12.33 22.95 -29.79
N THR A 14 -11.66 24.05 -29.44
CA THR A 14 -10.68 24.05 -28.34
C THR A 14 -11.34 23.80 -26.98
N LEU A 15 -12.53 24.35 -26.71
CA LEU A 15 -13.30 24.06 -25.49
C LEU A 15 -13.73 22.59 -25.39
N LEU A 16 -14.14 21.98 -26.51
CA LEU A 16 -14.51 20.55 -26.55
C LEU A 16 -13.31 19.64 -26.31
N VAL A 17 -12.16 19.95 -26.89
CA VAL A 17 -10.89 19.22 -26.66
C VAL A 17 -10.38 19.44 -25.23
N TYR A 18 -10.54 20.63 -24.65
CA TYR A 18 -10.17 20.92 -23.26
C TYR A 18 -11.05 20.18 -22.24
N SER A 19 -12.32 19.92 -22.58
CA SER A 19 -13.20 19.09 -21.73
C SER A 19 -12.84 17.60 -21.74
N GLN A 20 -12.01 17.17 -22.71
CA GLN A 20 -11.61 15.78 -22.93
C GLN A 20 -10.21 15.44 -22.42
N SER A 21 -9.44 16.38 -21.86
CA SER A 21 -8.17 16.05 -21.20
C SER A 21 -8.35 15.52 -19.77
N LYS A 22 -9.55 15.08 -19.39
CA LYS A 22 -9.80 14.39 -18.12
C LYS A 22 -9.25 12.98 -18.24
N TYR A 23 -8.08 12.72 -17.68
CA TYR A 23 -7.60 11.36 -17.51
C TYR A 23 -8.67 10.60 -16.71
N PRO A 24 -9.32 9.56 -17.27
CA PRO A 24 -10.28 8.79 -16.50
C PRO A 24 -9.54 8.10 -15.34
N LEU A 25 -10.20 7.96 -14.19
CA LEU A 25 -9.67 7.16 -13.09
C LEU A 25 -9.57 5.70 -13.54
N SER A 26 -8.34 5.26 -13.83
CA SER A 26 -8.05 3.88 -14.18
C SER A 26 -7.71 3.11 -12.92
N ILE A 27 -8.63 2.23 -12.52
CA ILE A 27 -8.47 1.30 -11.40
C ILE A 27 -8.31 -0.10 -11.99
N SER A 28 -7.33 -0.85 -11.49
CA SER A 28 -7.21 -2.28 -11.76
C SER A 28 -7.10 -3.07 -10.47
N ILE A 29 -7.81 -4.18 -10.39
CA ILE A 29 -7.70 -5.11 -9.28
C ILE A 29 -6.51 -6.04 -9.59
N LYS A 30 -5.54 -6.12 -8.67
CA LYS A 30 -4.35 -6.94 -8.87
C LYS A 30 -4.73 -8.41 -8.99
N LYS A 31 -4.20 -9.08 -10.02
CA LYS A 31 -4.24 -10.54 -10.15
C LYS A 31 -3.68 -11.20 -8.89
N GLY A 32 -4.48 -12.05 -8.24
CA GLY A 32 -4.15 -12.69 -6.96
C GLY A 32 -4.95 -12.16 -5.77
N SER A 33 -5.67 -11.05 -5.94
CA SER A 33 -6.71 -10.64 -4.98
C SER A 33 -7.77 -11.74 -4.90
N ASN A 34 -8.07 -12.20 -3.69
CA ASN A 34 -9.01 -13.30 -3.42
C ASN A 34 -10.10 -12.89 -2.42
N TRP A 35 -10.22 -11.59 -2.15
CA TRP A 35 -11.25 -11.03 -1.31
C TRP A 35 -12.19 -10.18 -2.16
N ASP A 36 -13.46 -10.56 -2.22
CA ASP A 36 -14.48 -9.81 -2.93
C ASP A 36 -14.88 -8.56 -2.15
N LEU A 37 -14.37 -7.40 -2.60
CA LEU A 37 -14.69 -6.09 -2.02
C LEU A 37 -15.52 -5.25 -2.98
N LYS A 38 -16.41 -4.43 -2.42
CA LYS A 38 -17.19 -3.48 -3.20
C LYS A 38 -16.40 -2.17 -3.36
N VAL A 39 -16.19 -1.74 -4.60
CA VAL A 39 -15.51 -0.47 -4.92
C VAL A 39 -16.48 0.45 -5.66
N ASP A 40 -16.74 1.62 -5.09
CA ASP A 40 -17.62 2.64 -5.68
C ASP A 40 -16.90 3.99 -5.79
N THR A 41 -17.27 4.79 -6.78
CA THR A 41 -16.91 6.22 -6.80
C THR A 41 -17.94 6.99 -5.99
N ILE A 42 -17.47 7.88 -5.11
CA ILE A 42 -18.33 8.67 -4.23
C ILE A 42 -18.18 10.17 -4.49
N ALA A 43 -19.16 10.95 -4.03
CA ALA A 43 -19.07 12.41 -4.07
C ALA A 43 -18.10 12.94 -3.00
N LYS A 44 -17.45 14.08 -3.27
CA LYS A 44 -16.58 14.78 -2.30
C LYS A 44 -17.28 15.04 -0.97
N SER A 45 -18.55 15.43 -1.02
CA SER A 45 -19.34 15.70 0.19
C SER A 45 -19.38 14.49 1.12
N LEU A 46 -19.54 13.27 0.61
CA LEU A 46 -19.51 12.06 1.42
C LEU A 46 -18.12 11.80 2.02
N PHE A 47 -17.06 12.04 1.24
CA PHE A 47 -15.68 11.90 1.72
C PHE A 47 -15.37 12.86 2.87
N ASP A 48 -15.79 14.13 2.77
CA ASP A 48 -15.49 15.14 3.79
C ASP A 48 -16.09 14.83 5.18
N HIS A 49 -17.19 14.07 5.23
CA HIS A 49 -17.79 13.60 6.49
C HIS A 49 -17.00 12.45 7.15
N SER A 50 -15.97 11.92 6.48
CA SER A 50 -15.25 10.71 6.91
C SER A 50 -13.95 10.99 7.66
N LYS A 51 -13.57 12.26 7.87
CA LYS A 51 -12.25 12.65 8.43
C LYS A 51 -12.12 12.28 9.91
N VAL A 52 -11.59 11.10 10.25
CA VAL A 52 -11.57 10.65 11.66
C VAL A 52 -10.19 10.35 12.28
N HIS A 53 -9.11 9.98 11.58
CA HIS A 53 -7.81 9.77 12.25
C HIS A 53 -6.59 9.97 11.34
N LYS A 54 -5.48 10.47 11.91
CA LYS A 54 -4.16 10.56 11.26
C LYS A 54 -3.18 9.66 12.01
N PHE A 55 -2.58 8.69 11.33
CA PHE A 55 -1.58 7.81 11.92
C PHE A 55 -0.19 8.48 11.95
N ASN A 56 0.51 8.34 13.08
CA ASN A 56 1.91 8.71 13.22
C ASN A 56 2.77 7.45 13.31
N PHE A 57 3.85 7.39 12.55
CA PHE A 57 4.80 6.28 12.61
C PHE A 57 5.75 6.42 13.79
N PRO A 58 5.93 5.38 14.62
CA PRO A 58 6.95 5.40 15.66
C PRO A 58 8.36 5.24 15.05
N LYS A 59 9.31 6.07 15.48
CA LYS A 59 10.76 5.83 15.29
C LYS A 59 11.28 5.19 16.57
N ILE A 60 11.71 3.93 16.51
CA ILE A 60 12.31 3.21 17.65
C ILE A 60 13.72 2.75 17.22
N ASN A 61 14.60 2.47 18.18
CA ASN A 61 15.92 1.88 17.94
C ASN A 61 15.77 0.36 17.66
N GLN A 62 16.12 -0.08 16.45
CA GLN A 62 15.53 -1.27 15.80
C GLN A 62 16.28 -2.59 16.05
N ASP A 63 17.61 -2.54 16.23
CA ASP A 63 18.43 -3.77 16.25
C ASP A 63 18.37 -4.55 17.57
N SER A 64 18.21 -3.87 18.71
CA SER A 64 18.15 -4.53 20.02
C SER A 64 16.84 -5.31 20.21
N ILE A 65 15.74 -4.81 19.64
CA ILE A 65 14.42 -5.44 19.72
C ILE A 65 14.41 -6.75 18.95
N LEU A 66 14.95 -6.78 17.74
CA LEU A 66 14.95 -7.99 16.92
C LEU A 66 15.76 -9.11 17.57
N LYS A 67 16.96 -8.81 18.09
CA LYS A 67 17.77 -9.78 18.84
C LYS A 67 17.02 -10.34 20.05
N SER A 68 16.35 -9.47 20.82
CA SER A 68 15.51 -9.90 21.95
C SER A 68 14.37 -10.82 21.52
N LYS A 69 13.70 -10.53 20.39
CA LYS A 69 12.64 -11.40 19.85
C LYS A 69 13.18 -12.75 19.38
N ALA A 70 14.36 -12.80 18.78
CA ALA A 70 15.00 -14.06 18.39
C ALA A 70 15.33 -14.96 19.61
N ILE A 71 15.78 -14.36 20.71
CA ILE A 71 16.02 -15.07 21.98
C ILE A 71 14.71 -15.56 22.61
N THR A 72 13.64 -14.76 22.52
CA THR A 72 12.33 -15.09 23.10
C THR A 72 11.61 -16.19 22.29
N TYR A 73 11.81 -16.23 20.98
CA TYR A 73 11.13 -17.14 20.06
C TYR A 73 12.12 -17.95 19.20
N PRO A 74 13.04 -18.73 19.81
CA PRO A 74 14.13 -19.39 19.10
C PRO A 74 13.65 -20.46 18.12
N GLU A 75 12.47 -21.05 18.37
CA GLU A 75 11.86 -22.01 17.45
C GLU A 75 11.30 -21.36 16.17
N SER A 76 10.95 -20.08 16.24
CA SER A 76 10.27 -19.35 15.15
C SER A 76 11.19 -18.34 14.45
N ILE A 77 12.26 -17.89 15.12
CA ILE A 77 13.24 -16.97 14.57
C ILE A 77 14.63 -17.55 14.84
N THR A 78 15.34 -17.91 13.78
CA THR A 78 16.73 -18.34 13.88
C THR A 78 17.63 -17.24 13.38
N MET A 79 18.68 -16.93 14.13
CA MET A 79 19.67 -15.90 13.78
C MET A 79 20.96 -16.58 13.32
N SER A 80 21.52 -16.11 12.20
CA SER A 80 22.90 -16.36 11.77
C SER A 80 23.62 -15.02 11.57
N ASP A 81 24.92 -15.05 11.30
CA ASP A 81 25.78 -13.85 11.30
C ASP A 81 25.25 -12.67 10.46
N PHE A 82 24.58 -12.96 9.34
CA PHE A 82 24.04 -11.93 8.43
C PHE A 82 22.58 -12.13 8.07
N CYS A 83 21.90 -13.10 8.67
CA CYS A 83 20.53 -13.45 8.29
C CYS A 83 19.64 -13.78 9.49
N TYR A 84 18.35 -13.49 9.34
CA TYR A 84 17.30 -14.03 10.17
C TYR A 84 16.44 -14.96 9.32
N ILE A 85 16.18 -16.16 9.84
CA ILE A 85 15.23 -17.10 9.25
C ILE A 85 13.94 -17.01 10.07
N LEU A 86 12.89 -16.47 9.47
CA LEU A 86 11.54 -16.45 10.02
C LEU A 86 10.84 -17.73 9.59
N LYS A 87 10.51 -18.61 10.53
CA LYS A 87 9.81 -19.85 10.19
C LYS A 87 8.35 -19.55 9.92
N GLY A 88 7.88 -19.93 8.73
CA GLY A 88 6.47 -19.82 8.38
C GLY A 88 5.75 -21.16 8.47
N ILE A 89 4.42 -21.12 8.32
CA ILE A 89 3.60 -22.34 8.21
C ILE A 89 3.93 -23.10 6.92
N ASP A 90 3.93 -22.40 5.77
CA ASP A 90 4.12 -23.03 4.46
C ASP A 90 5.55 -22.90 3.92
N LYS A 91 6.21 -21.77 4.20
CA LYS A 91 7.60 -21.50 3.78
C LYS A 91 8.29 -20.62 4.80
N ASN A 92 9.59 -20.83 4.95
CA ASN A 92 10.45 -19.93 5.71
C ASN A 92 10.77 -18.70 4.88
N ILE A 93 10.97 -17.57 5.57
CA ILE A 93 11.47 -16.33 4.98
C ILE A 93 12.90 -16.12 5.47
N GLU A 94 13.81 -15.89 4.54
CA GLU A 94 15.20 -15.57 4.86
C GLU A 94 15.43 -14.08 4.65
N LEU A 95 15.71 -13.35 5.74
CA LEU A 95 16.05 -11.94 5.74
C LEU A 95 17.55 -11.79 5.90
N CYS A 96 18.25 -11.53 4.80
CA CYS A 96 19.70 -11.43 4.79
C CYS A 96 20.19 -10.05 4.40
N LYS A 97 21.35 -9.67 4.94
CA LYS A 97 22.15 -8.56 4.44
C LYS A 97 23.26 -9.12 3.57
N ARG A 98 23.05 -9.16 2.25
CA ARG A 98 24.02 -9.69 1.27
C ARG A 98 24.27 -8.66 0.18
N ARG A 99 25.54 -8.33 -0.03
CA ARG A 99 26.02 -7.67 -1.25
C ARG A 99 26.69 -8.73 -2.11
N LEU A 100 26.11 -9.03 -3.26
CA LEU A 100 26.80 -9.85 -4.27
C LEU A 100 27.74 -8.96 -5.09
N SER A 101 28.59 -9.58 -5.89
CA SER A 101 29.57 -8.89 -6.75
C SER A 101 28.95 -7.99 -7.83
N ASP A 102 27.64 -8.10 -8.06
CA ASP A 102 26.87 -7.29 -8.99
C ASP A 102 26.03 -6.27 -8.20
N ASP A 103 26.17 -4.98 -8.53
CA ASP A 103 25.45 -3.86 -7.90
C ASP A 103 23.91 -3.97 -8.01
N ARG A 104 23.41 -4.84 -8.89
CA ARG A 104 21.97 -5.12 -9.04
C ARG A 104 21.49 -6.32 -8.22
N GLN A 105 22.40 -7.04 -7.57
CA GLN A 105 22.11 -8.27 -6.84
C GLN A 105 22.48 -8.11 -5.38
N TRP A 106 21.74 -7.27 -4.68
CA TRP A 106 21.87 -7.13 -3.24
C TRP A 106 20.51 -7.22 -2.57
N THR A 107 20.55 -7.68 -1.33
CA THR A 107 19.40 -7.75 -0.44
C THR A 107 19.83 -7.17 0.90
N ASP A 108 18.98 -6.33 1.45
CA ASP A 108 19.08 -5.81 2.80
C ASP A 108 17.70 -5.89 3.45
N PHE A 109 17.67 -5.74 4.75
CA PHE A 109 16.41 -5.59 5.46
C PHE A 109 16.59 -4.68 6.68
N GLU A 110 15.50 -4.02 7.03
CA GLU A 110 15.38 -3.19 8.22
C GLU A 110 14.22 -3.70 9.05
N PHE A 111 14.46 -4.01 10.32
CA PHE A 111 13.35 -4.17 11.26
C PHE A 111 12.72 -2.79 11.48
N CYS A 112 11.42 -2.63 11.21
CA CYS A 112 10.76 -1.33 11.28
C CYS A 112 10.19 -1.05 12.67
N PHE A 113 9.21 -1.87 13.09
CA PHE A 113 8.49 -1.71 14.35
C PHE A 113 7.74 -3.00 14.71
N THR A 114 7.17 -3.03 15.93
CA THR A 114 6.20 -4.04 16.34
C THR A 114 4.82 -3.43 16.50
N GLU A 115 3.78 -4.14 16.06
CA GLU A 115 2.38 -3.77 16.25
C GLU A 115 1.54 -5.04 16.44
N ASN A 116 0.63 -5.09 17.41
CA ASN A 116 -0.23 -6.27 17.65
C ASN A 116 0.48 -7.64 17.69
N ASN A 117 1.70 -7.71 18.26
CA ASN A 117 2.60 -8.89 18.27
C ASN A 117 3.22 -9.28 16.91
N TYR A 118 2.92 -8.54 15.85
CA TYR A 118 3.62 -8.65 14.59
C TYR A 118 4.93 -7.87 14.62
N LEU A 119 5.95 -8.45 14.00
CA LEU A 119 7.23 -7.87 13.67
C LEU A 119 7.14 -7.40 12.22
N ILE A 120 7.39 -6.12 11.99
CA ILE A 120 7.36 -5.54 10.64
C ILE A 120 8.79 -5.35 10.18
N PHE A 121 9.11 -5.93 9.03
CA PHE A 121 10.39 -5.77 8.35
C PHE A 121 10.18 -5.05 7.03
N LYS A 122 11.15 -4.24 6.64
CA LYS A 122 11.27 -3.70 5.29
C LYS A 122 12.38 -4.47 4.61
N GLU A 123 12.03 -5.24 3.59
CA GLU A 123 12.98 -5.87 2.68
C GLU A 123 13.34 -4.86 1.59
N ILE A 124 14.64 -4.75 1.31
CA ILE A 124 15.19 -3.76 0.38
C ILE A 124 16.08 -4.50 -0.62
N GLY A 125 15.84 -4.30 -1.91
CA GLY A 125 16.66 -4.82 -2.98
C GLY A 125 16.81 -3.81 -4.12
N TYR A 126 17.49 -4.22 -5.19
CA TYR A 126 17.60 -3.42 -6.41
C TYR A 126 16.20 -3.15 -6.97
N GLU A 127 15.80 -1.87 -6.99
CA GLU A 127 14.48 -1.39 -7.45
C GLU A 127 13.27 -2.09 -6.83
N SER A 128 13.42 -2.62 -5.62
CA SER A 128 12.34 -3.30 -4.89
C SER A 128 12.38 -2.93 -3.41
N TRP A 129 11.21 -2.61 -2.89
CA TRP A 129 10.97 -2.54 -1.46
C TRP A 129 9.67 -3.27 -1.17
N ASN A 130 9.70 -4.14 -0.17
CA ASN A 130 8.50 -4.80 0.33
C ASN A 130 8.51 -4.73 1.85
N TYR A 131 7.33 -4.81 2.43
CA TYR A 131 7.16 -4.96 3.86
C TYR A 131 6.69 -6.38 4.16
N ILE A 132 7.31 -6.98 5.17
CA ILE A 132 7.00 -8.31 5.67
C ILE A 132 6.40 -8.14 7.05
N VAL A 133 5.15 -8.55 7.20
CA VAL A 133 4.42 -8.61 8.46
C VAL A 133 4.58 -10.01 9.00
N TYR A 134 5.12 -10.23 10.19
CA TYR A 134 5.36 -11.58 10.72
C TYR A 134 5.00 -11.73 12.20
N ASN A 135 4.25 -12.78 12.57
CA ASN A 135 3.99 -13.11 13.97
C ASN A 135 4.77 -14.37 14.41
N PRO A 136 5.70 -14.28 15.37
CA PRO A 136 6.54 -15.41 15.77
C PRO A 136 5.79 -16.50 16.53
N GLN A 137 4.65 -16.21 17.15
CA GLN A 137 3.85 -17.20 17.89
C GLN A 137 3.05 -18.07 16.93
N THR A 138 2.40 -17.45 15.94
CA THR A 138 1.55 -18.15 14.97
C THR A 138 2.30 -18.58 13.72
N ARG A 139 3.52 -18.05 13.50
CA ARG A 139 4.33 -18.25 12.29
C ARG A 139 3.64 -17.75 11.01
N LEU A 140 2.66 -16.87 11.16
CA LEU A 140 1.95 -16.23 10.04
C LEU A 140 2.76 -15.06 9.51
N TYR A 141 2.71 -14.85 8.20
CA TYR A 141 3.23 -13.64 7.59
C TYR A 141 2.40 -13.18 6.39
N SER A 142 2.56 -11.91 6.02
CA SER A 142 2.09 -11.36 4.75
C SER A 142 3.14 -10.44 4.15
N PHE A 143 3.17 -10.37 2.82
CA PHE A 143 3.95 -9.41 2.06
C PHE A 143 3.04 -8.28 1.60
N THR A 144 3.53 -7.06 1.65
CA THR A 144 2.84 -5.87 1.13
C THR A 144 3.86 -4.95 0.47
N SER A 145 3.46 -4.28 -0.60
CA SER A 145 4.33 -3.32 -1.26
C SER A 145 4.38 -1.95 -0.55
N GLY A 146 3.48 -1.70 0.41
CA GLY A 146 3.43 -0.49 1.25
C GLY A 146 3.62 -0.78 2.74
N ILE A 147 3.81 0.27 3.55
CA ILE A 147 3.91 0.12 5.02
C ILE A 147 2.54 -0.35 5.54
N PRO A 148 2.47 -1.48 6.27
CA PRO A 148 1.22 -1.96 6.85
C PRO A 148 0.76 -1.02 7.97
N ILE A 149 -0.51 -0.64 7.93
CA ILE A 149 -1.23 0.10 8.95
C ILE A 149 -2.32 -0.81 9.51
N PHE A 150 -2.14 -1.25 10.75
CA PHE A 150 -3.04 -2.17 11.40
C PHE A 150 -4.36 -1.50 11.76
N ILE A 151 -5.46 -2.20 11.44
CA ILE A 151 -6.82 -1.83 11.82
C ILE A 151 -7.18 -2.55 13.11
N ASP A 152 -6.87 -3.84 13.15
CA ASP A 152 -6.99 -4.71 14.31
C ASP A 152 -5.84 -5.74 14.30
N LYS A 153 -5.98 -6.83 15.06
CA LYS A 153 -4.93 -7.84 15.19
C LYS A 153 -4.56 -8.48 13.87
N ASP A 154 -5.52 -8.87 13.05
CA ASP A 154 -5.28 -9.70 11.86
C ASP A 154 -5.61 -8.98 10.55
N LEU A 155 -6.25 -7.81 10.64
CA LEU A 155 -6.61 -6.97 9.52
C LEU A 155 -5.73 -5.71 9.45
N PHE A 156 -5.11 -5.47 8.31
CA PHE A 156 -4.35 -4.26 8.03
C PHE A 156 -4.58 -3.78 6.60
N TYR A 157 -4.34 -2.48 6.37
CA TYR A 157 -4.23 -1.94 5.03
C TYR A 157 -2.83 -1.39 4.81
N SER A 158 -2.40 -1.30 3.57
CA SER A 158 -1.18 -0.60 3.21
C SER A 158 -1.43 0.31 2.04
N TYR A 159 -0.59 1.33 1.94
CA TYR A 159 -0.52 2.18 0.77
C TYR A 159 0.93 2.33 0.37
N GLY A 160 1.17 2.42 -0.92
CA GLY A 160 2.40 2.98 -1.43
C GLY A 160 2.23 3.54 -2.82
N ASN A 161 3.30 4.15 -3.29
CA ASN A 161 3.40 4.74 -4.61
C ASN A 161 4.73 4.35 -5.23
N ARG A 162 4.71 4.05 -6.53
CA ARG A 162 5.91 3.84 -7.32
C ARG A 162 5.74 4.53 -8.66
N TYR A 163 6.54 5.57 -8.91
CA TYR A 163 6.40 6.45 -10.07
C TYR A 163 4.98 7.04 -10.16
N ILE A 164 4.22 6.65 -11.19
CA ILE A 164 2.85 7.10 -11.44
C ILE A 164 1.80 6.10 -10.95
N GLU A 165 2.23 5.00 -10.33
CA GLU A 165 1.34 3.95 -9.83
C GLU A 165 1.11 4.13 -8.33
N GLY A 166 -0.15 4.34 -7.94
CA GLY A 166 -0.60 4.22 -6.56
C GLY A 166 -1.11 2.81 -6.30
N MET A 167 -0.95 2.32 -5.08
CA MET A 167 -1.51 1.02 -4.68
C MET A 167 -2.13 1.11 -3.30
N PHE A 168 -3.35 0.62 -3.18
CA PHE A 168 -4.01 0.38 -1.91
C PHE A 168 -4.24 -1.11 -1.76
N GLU A 169 -3.85 -1.67 -0.63
CA GLU A 169 -3.98 -3.09 -0.34
C GLU A 169 -4.64 -3.29 1.03
N LEU A 170 -5.61 -4.20 1.10
CA LEU A 170 -6.26 -4.65 2.33
C LEU A 170 -5.96 -6.13 2.51
N VAL A 171 -5.51 -6.52 3.70
CA VAL A 171 -5.10 -7.89 3.99
C VAL A 171 -5.67 -8.34 5.32
N ASP A 172 -6.36 -9.48 5.29
CA ASP A 172 -6.71 -10.28 6.46
C ASP A 172 -5.79 -11.51 6.50
N ILE A 173 -4.82 -11.44 7.40
CA ILE A 173 -3.76 -12.45 7.54
C ILE A 173 -4.35 -13.79 7.96
N LYS A 174 -5.31 -13.76 8.89
CA LYS A 174 -5.87 -14.97 9.52
C LYS A 174 -6.69 -15.78 8.51
N ASN A 175 -7.49 -15.09 7.70
CA ASN A 175 -8.32 -15.74 6.69
C ASN A 175 -7.63 -15.90 5.33
N ASN A 176 -6.35 -15.51 5.23
CA ASN A 176 -5.57 -15.50 3.99
C ASN A 176 -6.32 -14.79 2.85
N LYS A 177 -6.92 -13.64 3.16
CA LYS A 177 -7.65 -12.80 2.21
C LYS A 177 -6.85 -11.54 1.91
N SER A 178 -6.72 -11.19 0.64
CA SER A 178 -6.11 -9.94 0.20
C SER A 178 -6.89 -9.32 -0.94
N TYR A 179 -6.88 -7.99 -0.95
CA TYR A 179 -7.44 -7.19 -2.01
C TYR A 179 -6.53 -6.03 -2.32
N ARG A 180 -6.12 -5.89 -3.58
CA ARG A 180 -5.26 -4.79 -4.01
C ARG A 180 -5.84 -4.07 -5.20
N ILE A 181 -5.97 -2.75 -5.05
CA ILE A 181 -6.27 -1.82 -6.12
C ILE A 181 -4.97 -1.12 -6.51
N ASP A 182 -4.64 -1.20 -7.80
CA ASP A 182 -3.62 -0.36 -8.43
C ASP A 182 -4.31 0.78 -9.19
N THR A 183 -3.80 2.00 -9.01
CA THR A 183 -4.23 3.22 -9.70
C THR A 183 -3.10 3.77 -10.55
N PHE A 184 -3.39 4.23 -11.77
CA PHE A 184 -2.37 4.75 -12.69
C PHE A 184 -2.56 6.25 -12.94
N ASN A 185 -1.52 7.05 -12.75
CA ASN A 185 -1.53 8.53 -12.71
C ASN A 185 -2.37 9.14 -11.58
N TRP A 186 -2.70 8.36 -10.56
CA TRP A 186 -3.45 8.81 -9.38
C TRP A 186 -2.73 8.40 -8.10
N GLU A 187 -2.48 9.36 -7.22
CA GLU A 187 -1.86 9.18 -5.91
C GLU A 187 -2.90 9.23 -4.80
N LEU A 188 -2.80 8.35 -3.78
CA LEU A 188 -3.62 8.47 -2.58
C LEU A 188 -3.16 9.66 -1.74
N LYS A 189 -4.01 10.65 -1.60
CA LYS A 189 -3.74 11.84 -0.81
C LYS A 189 -4.20 11.70 0.63
N ASN A 190 -5.42 11.23 0.82
CA ASN A 190 -6.02 11.04 2.12
C ASN A 190 -6.78 9.72 2.14
N LEU A 191 -6.80 9.08 3.31
CA LEU A 191 -7.54 7.86 3.56
C LEU A 191 -8.21 7.95 4.92
N TYR A 192 -9.47 7.57 4.96
CA TYR A 192 -10.24 7.45 6.18
C TYR A 192 -10.96 6.11 6.24
N LYS A 193 -11.23 5.64 7.44
CA LYS A 193 -11.97 4.41 7.69
C LYS A 193 -13.18 4.73 8.57
N ILE A 194 -14.34 4.25 8.16
CA ILE A 194 -15.57 4.21 8.96
C ILE A 194 -16.05 2.76 8.95
N ASN A 195 -16.08 2.12 10.11
CA ASN A 195 -16.47 0.71 10.24
C ASN A 195 -15.70 -0.19 9.25
N THR A 196 -16.39 -0.89 8.36
CA THR A 196 -15.82 -1.77 7.34
C THR A 196 -15.66 -1.10 5.97
N THR A 197 -15.64 0.24 5.92
CA THR A 197 -15.51 1.00 4.68
C THR A 197 -14.31 1.95 4.75
N PHE A 198 -13.48 1.90 3.72
CA PHE A 198 -12.40 2.85 3.47
C PHE A 198 -12.88 3.90 2.49
N HIS A 199 -12.58 5.16 2.79
CA HIS A 199 -12.81 6.30 1.92
C HIS A 199 -11.46 6.86 1.50
N LEU A 200 -11.19 6.87 0.20
CA LEU A 200 -9.90 7.26 -0.38
C LEU A 200 -10.10 8.53 -1.20
N GLU A 201 -9.24 9.52 -1.00
CA GLU A 201 -9.08 10.66 -1.89
C GLU A 201 -7.85 10.44 -2.75
N LEU A 202 -8.07 10.38 -4.05
CA LEU A 202 -7.03 10.25 -5.06
C LEU A 202 -6.82 11.60 -5.75
N VAL A 203 -5.56 11.95 -6.00
CA VAL A 203 -5.18 13.18 -6.72
C VAL A 203 -4.40 12.80 -7.98
N SER A 204 -4.72 13.43 -9.11
CA SER A 204 -3.97 13.20 -10.36
C SER A 204 -2.54 13.73 -10.26
N ASN A 205 -1.61 12.98 -10.84
CA ASN A 205 -0.19 13.36 -10.93
C ASN A 205 0.11 14.33 -12.09
N ASP A 206 -0.91 14.97 -12.66
CA ASP A 206 -0.76 15.95 -13.74
C ASP A 206 -0.73 17.40 -13.20
N SER A 207 -0.55 18.37 -14.10
CA SER A 207 -0.48 19.79 -13.76
C SER A 207 -1.77 20.40 -13.21
N TYR A 208 -2.90 19.68 -13.30
CA TYR A 208 -4.22 20.18 -12.93
C TYR A 208 -4.70 19.66 -11.58
N HIS A 209 -4.07 18.61 -11.04
CA HIS A 209 -4.37 18.01 -9.73
C HIS A 209 -5.88 17.80 -9.52
N GLU A 210 -6.52 17.05 -10.42
CA GLU A 210 -7.91 16.62 -10.23
C GLU A 210 -8.03 15.71 -9.01
N HIS A 211 -9.20 15.75 -8.37
CA HIS A 211 -9.53 14.91 -7.21
C HIS A 211 -10.60 13.89 -7.58
N LYS A 212 -10.44 12.65 -7.12
CA LYS A 212 -11.45 11.59 -7.17
C LYS A 212 -11.59 10.96 -5.79
N TYR A 213 -12.78 10.44 -5.51
CA TYR A 213 -13.11 9.86 -4.22
C TYR A 213 -13.66 8.46 -4.42
N LEU A 214 -13.10 7.49 -3.71
CA LEU A 214 -13.52 6.10 -3.74
C LEU A 214 -14.00 5.65 -2.37
N SER A 215 -14.94 4.71 -2.35
CA SER A 215 -15.22 3.88 -1.18
C SER A 215 -14.89 2.42 -1.49
N ILE A 216 -14.23 1.75 -0.54
CA ILE A 216 -13.93 0.31 -0.58
C ILE A 216 -14.55 -0.31 0.66
N SER A 217 -15.55 -1.17 0.47
CA SER A 217 -16.28 -1.83 1.57
C SER A 217 -16.02 -3.32 1.57
N TYR A 218 -15.86 -3.89 2.77
CA TYR A 218 -15.76 -5.32 2.99
C TYR A 218 -16.82 -5.81 3.99
N GLU A 219 -17.22 -7.05 3.84
CA GLU A 219 -18.02 -7.78 4.82
C GLU A 219 -17.08 -8.61 5.71
N LEU A 220 -17.38 -8.64 7.01
CA LEU A 220 -16.66 -9.44 8.02
C LEU A 220 -17.18 -10.88 8.02
#